data_AF-A0A927APJ2-F1
#
_entry.id   AF-A0A927APJ2-F1
#
_cell.length_a   1.000
_cell.length_b   1.000
_cell.length_c   1.000
_cell.angle_alpha   90.00
_cell.angle_beta   90.00
_cell.angle_gamma   90.00
#
_symmetry.space_group_name_H-M   'P 1'
#
loop_
_entity.id
_entity.type
_entity.pdbx_description
1 polymer ?
#
loop_
_entity_poly.entity_id
_entity_poly.type
_entity_poly.pdbx_seq_one_letter_code
_entity_poly.pdbx_strand_id
1 'polypeptide(L)'
;MDITEQLLENTSGASDLWLLSSGDLLSYEEEIANKFNYTDSNESALEWATSEIKNQLSGFVRAGMIAARVKRLHLHLKAGFLSFKDWCDKALKKTHWYVNKLIDAAEIVTTLLHAGFDVLPTCEAQCRPLVKLFDKKTGSADELIEAWHEITETIPAQHITTNRINEYLGELKPPAKQRISLPKELYEKLDRQAQSKGLTVEELLESFAEEEEPSEVEPEKQEEWQKDVQALVQQQDLVEAIEHEMTLLEPRKTSERVKVAWSVLNRLRCQMFNAVGTS
;
A
#
# COMPACT_ATOMS: atom_id res chain seq x y z
N MET A 1 -23.21 30.76 23.77
CA MET A 1 -23.34 29.33 24.08
C MET A 1 -22.81 28.59 22.87
N ASP A 2 -21.57 28.14 22.99
CA ASP A 2 -20.73 27.69 21.90
C ASP A 2 -21.08 26.24 21.57
N ILE A 3 -21.50 25.99 20.32
CA ILE A 3 -21.98 24.67 19.85
C ILE A 3 -20.81 23.67 19.78
N THR A 4 -19.57 24.16 19.85
CA THR A 4 -18.34 23.36 19.82
C THR A 4 -18.08 22.61 21.13
N GLU A 5 -18.59 23.10 22.27
CA GLU A 5 -18.35 22.49 23.58
C GLU A 5 -19.27 21.27 23.84
N GLN A 6 -20.48 21.24 23.25
CA GLN A 6 -21.41 20.11 23.39
C GLN A 6 -21.12 18.91 22.46
N LEU A 7 -20.25 19.09 21.45
CA LEU A 7 -19.85 18.01 20.54
C LEU A 7 -18.59 17.26 21.03
N LEU A 8 -17.85 17.81 22.00
CA LEU A 8 -16.68 17.16 22.59
C LEU A 8 -17.02 16.29 23.82
N GLU A 9 -18.16 16.50 24.47
CA GLU A 9 -18.59 15.68 25.61
C GLU A 9 -19.37 14.41 25.21
N ASN A 10 -19.91 14.35 23.99
CA ASN A 10 -20.74 13.23 23.53
C ASN A 10 -19.98 12.09 22.81
N THR A 11 -18.66 12.20 22.66
CA THR A 11 -17.83 11.12 22.08
C THR A 11 -16.99 10.36 23.12
N SER A 12 -16.93 10.83 24.37
CA SER A 12 -16.15 10.17 25.44
C SER A 12 -16.82 8.92 26.02
N GLY A 13 -18.13 8.74 25.82
CA GLY A 13 -18.88 7.64 26.45
C GLY A 13 -18.82 6.27 25.73
N ALA A 14 -18.34 6.22 24.49
CA ALA A 14 -18.40 5.00 23.66
C ALA A 14 -17.05 4.53 23.11
N SER A 15 -16.02 5.38 23.16
CA SER A 15 -14.69 5.02 22.65
C SER A 15 -13.78 4.40 23.72
N ASP A 16 -14.07 4.63 25.00
CA ASP A 16 -13.27 4.12 26.12
C ASP A 16 -13.64 2.69 26.54
N LEU A 17 -14.73 2.12 25.99
CA LEU A 17 -15.17 0.77 26.33
C LEU A 17 -14.31 -0.36 25.73
N TRP A 18 -13.38 -0.03 24.83
CA TRP A 18 -12.60 -1.01 24.06
C TRP A 18 -11.08 -0.83 24.13
N LEU A 19 -10.60 0.22 24.82
CA LEU A 19 -9.19 0.37 25.15
C LEU A 19 -8.91 -0.44 26.42
N LEU A 20 -8.76 -1.75 26.23
CA LEU A 20 -8.25 -2.65 27.26
C LEU A 20 -6.88 -2.14 27.73
N SER A 21 -6.82 -1.60 28.95
CA SER A 21 -5.54 -1.34 29.58
C SER A 21 -4.81 -2.67 29.80
N SER A 22 -3.48 -2.67 29.73
CA SER A 22 -2.65 -3.85 29.99
C SER A 22 -2.99 -4.54 31.31
N GLY A 23 -3.38 -3.78 32.34
CA GLY A 23 -3.82 -4.32 33.63
C GLY A 23 -5.17 -5.04 33.59
N ASP A 24 -6.12 -4.56 32.78
CA ASP A 24 -7.45 -5.16 32.61
C ASP A 24 -7.40 -6.51 31.87
N LEU A 25 -6.44 -6.68 30.95
CA LEU A 25 -6.23 -7.96 30.27
C LEU A 25 -5.62 -9.03 31.19
N LEU A 26 -4.64 -8.65 32.03
CA LEU A 26 -4.01 -9.59 32.96
C LEU A 26 -5.00 -10.05 34.04
N SER A 27 -5.78 -9.12 34.62
CA SER A 27 -6.83 -9.50 35.57
C SER A 27 -7.86 -10.42 34.93
N TYR A 28 -8.21 -10.16 33.67
CA TYR A 28 -9.17 -10.98 32.95
C TYR A 28 -8.64 -12.40 32.66
N GLU A 29 -7.33 -12.58 32.42
CA GLU A 29 -6.73 -13.90 32.28
C GLU A 29 -6.94 -14.76 33.55
N GLU A 30 -6.70 -14.16 34.71
CA GLU A 30 -6.92 -14.80 36.01
C GLU A 30 -8.41 -15.09 36.26
N GLU A 31 -9.30 -14.15 35.92
CA GLU A 31 -10.75 -14.34 36.02
C GLU A 31 -11.24 -15.52 35.17
N ILE A 32 -10.78 -15.62 33.92
CA ILE A 32 -11.09 -16.75 33.05
C ILE A 32 -10.59 -18.05 33.69
N ALA A 33 -9.34 -18.08 34.13
CA ALA A 33 -8.75 -19.27 34.75
C ALA A 33 -9.58 -19.72 35.95
N ASN A 34 -9.97 -18.79 36.81
CA ASN A 34 -10.82 -19.04 37.98
C ASN A 34 -12.21 -19.55 37.56
N LYS A 35 -12.88 -18.92 36.60
CA LYS A 35 -14.20 -19.37 36.12
C LYS A 35 -14.18 -20.80 35.60
N PHE A 36 -13.15 -21.19 34.85
CA PHE A 36 -13.03 -22.56 34.35
C PHE A 36 -12.59 -23.58 35.41
N ASN A 37 -11.97 -23.15 36.52
CA ASN A 37 -11.55 -24.03 37.62
C ASN A 37 -12.66 -24.23 38.68
N TYR A 38 -13.52 -23.23 38.91
CA TYR A 38 -14.54 -23.22 39.97
C TYR A 38 -15.97 -23.50 39.50
N THR A 39 -16.18 -23.79 38.22
CA THR A 39 -17.52 -24.10 37.71
C THR A 39 -17.94 -25.51 38.11
N ASP A 40 -19.11 -25.62 38.75
CA ASP A 40 -19.67 -26.87 39.27
C ASP A 40 -19.91 -27.94 38.18
N SER A 41 -20.04 -27.53 36.91
CA SER A 41 -20.20 -28.43 35.77
C SER A 41 -19.52 -27.88 34.51
N ASN A 42 -18.93 -28.78 33.71
CA ASN A 42 -18.36 -28.45 32.40
C ASN A 42 -19.40 -27.83 31.44
N GLU A 43 -20.68 -28.17 31.61
CA GLU A 43 -21.78 -27.61 30.80
C GLU A 43 -22.02 -26.14 31.12
N SER A 44 -22.02 -25.77 32.41
CA SER A 44 -22.19 -24.38 32.85
C SER A 44 -21.03 -23.50 32.40
N ALA A 45 -19.80 -24.02 32.45
CA ALA A 45 -18.62 -23.34 31.93
C ALA A 45 -18.72 -23.07 30.42
N LEU A 46 -19.20 -24.05 29.65
CA LEU A 46 -19.37 -23.91 28.21
C LEU A 46 -20.51 -22.96 27.84
N GLU A 47 -21.61 -22.97 28.59
CA GLU A 47 -22.75 -22.06 28.39
C GLU A 47 -22.32 -20.61 28.63
N TRP A 48 -21.63 -20.34 29.73
CA TRP A 48 -21.03 -19.02 29.99
C TRP A 48 -20.09 -18.60 28.86
N ALA A 49 -19.14 -19.45 28.49
CA ALA A 49 -18.20 -19.18 27.41
C ALA A 49 -18.89 -18.89 26.07
N THR A 50 -19.96 -19.63 25.75
CA THR A 50 -20.74 -19.47 24.54
C THR A 50 -21.50 -18.13 24.55
N SER A 51 -22.11 -17.78 25.69
CA SER A 51 -22.81 -16.51 25.86
C SER A 51 -21.87 -15.32 25.70
N GLU A 52 -20.71 -15.35 26.36
CA GLU A 52 -19.72 -14.27 26.35
C GLU A 52 -19.21 -13.98 24.92
N ILE A 53 -18.79 -15.03 24.21
CA ILE A 53 -18.29 -14.91 22.82
C ILE A 53 -19.40 -14.46 21.86
N LYS A 54 -20.64 -14.93 22.06
CA LYS A 54 -21.76 -14.65 21.16
C LYS A 54 -22.28 -13.22 21.30
N ASN A 55 -22.37 -12.71 22.52
CA ASN A 55 -22.90 -11.38 22.80
C ASN A 55 -21.94 -10.25 22.40
N GLN A 56 -20.73 -10.57 21.93
CA GLN A 56 -19.69 -9.60 21.54
C GLN A 56 -19.35 -8.59 22.64
N LEU A 57 -19.70 -8.88 23.89
CA LEU A 57 -19.38 -8.05 25.05
C LEU A 57 -17.87 -8.08 25.33
N SER A 58 -17.23 -9.18 24.95
CA SER A 58 -15.80 -9.39 25.03
C SER A 58 -15.12 -8.93 23.73
N GLY A 59 -14.15 -8.02 23.84
CA GLY A 59 -13.26 -7.65 22.72
C GLY A 59 -12.55 -8.87 22.12
N PHE A 60 -11.99 -8.74 20.92
CA PHE A 60 -11.46 -9.89 20.14
C PHE A 60 -10.45 -10.75 20.91
N VAL A 61 -9.62 -10.13 21.75
CA VAL A 61 -8.65 -10.79 22.63
C VAL A 61 -9.37 -11.65 23.66
N ARG A 62 -10.31 -11.07 24.41
CA ARG A 62 -11.09 -11.76 25.45
C ARG A 62 -11.87 -12.95 24.88
N ALA A 63 -12.50 -12.76 23.71
CA ALA A 63 -13.21 -13.82 23.01
C ALA A 63 -12.25 -14.96 22.57
N GLY A 64 -11.06 -14.60 22.10
CA GLY A 64 -10.01 -15.55 21.74
C GLY A 64 -9.50 -16.37 22.94
N MET A 65 -9.25 -15.74 24.09
CA MET A 65 -8.82 -16.41 25.32
C MET A 65 -9.84 -17.45 25.80
N ILE A 66 -11.13 -17.07 25.85
CA ILE A 66 -12.20 -18.00 26.21
C ILE A 66 -12.26 -19.18 25.22
N ALA A 67 -12.25 -18.89 23.91
CA ALA A 67 -12.32 -19.91 22.88
C ALA A 67 -11.11 -20.87 22.95
N ALA A 68 -9.91 -20.35 23.23
CA ALA A 68 -8.70 -21.13 23.41
C ALA A 68 -8.84 -22.10 24.59
N ARG A 69 -9.41 -21.62 25.70
CA ARG A 69 -9.66 -22.45 26.89
C ARG A 69 -10.68 -23.55 26.64
N VAL A 70 -11.79 -23.25 25.97
CA VAL A 70 -12.81 -24.23 25.55
C VAL A 70 -12.20 -25.32 24.65
N LYS A 71 -11.32 -24.92 23.72
CA LYS A 71 -10.62 -25.83 22.81
C LYS A 71 -9.63 -26.71 23.55
N ARG A 72 -8.76 -26.12 24.38
CA ARG A 72 -7.69 -26.82 25.15
C ARG A 72 -8.23 -27.80 26.17
N LEU A 73 -9.35 -27.47 26.83
CA LEU A 73 -10.00 -28.33 27.82
C LEU A 73 -11.02 -29.31 27.23
N HIS A 74 -11.19 -29.30 25.90
CA HIS A 74 -12.17 -30.11 25.18
C HIS A 74 -13.61 -30.00 25.74
N LEU A 75 -14.00 -28.84 26.26
CA LEU A 75 -15.31 -28.67 26.93
C LEU A 75 -16.48 -28.89 25.98
N HIS A 76 -16.29 -28.54 24.71
CA HIS A 76 -17.25 -28.83 23.65
C HIS A 76 -17.56 -30.33 23.53
N LEU A 77 -16.55 -31.21 23.64
CA LEU A 77 -16.78 -32.66 23.60
C LEU A 77 -17.54 -33.14 24.84
N LYS A 78 -17.20 -32.58 26.01
CA LYS A 78 -17.84 -32.91 27.28
C LYS A 78 -19.32 -32.52 27.32
N ALA A 79 -19.70 -31.46 26.59
CA ALA A 79 -21.07 -31.02 26.44
C ALA A 79 -21.82 -31.66 25.25
N GLY A 80 -21.25 -32.70 24.64
CA GLY A 80 -21.92 -33.48 23.59
C GLY A 80 -21.79 -32.95 22.16
N PHE A 81 -20.95 -31.95 21.90
CA PHE A 81 -20.61 -31.56 20.52
C PHE A 81 -19.62 -32.55 19.91
N LEU A 82 -19.74 -32.77 18.59
CA LEU A 82 -18.90 -33.76 17.90
C LEU A 82 -17.45 -33.29 17.71
N SER A 83 -17.25 -31.98 17.58
CA SER A 83 -15.93 -31.38 17.36
C SER A 83 -15.96 -29.90 17.74
N PHE A 84 -14.78 -29.27 17.81
CA PHE A 84 -14.69 -27.83 18.01
C PHE A 84 -15.41 -27.05 16.91
N LYS A 85 -15.32 -27.53 15.66
CA LYS A 85 -16.06 -26.97 14.53
C LYS A 85 -17.57 -27.06 14.74
N ASP A 86 -18.04 -28.22 15.22
CA ASP A 86 -19.45 -28.45 15.51
C ASP A 86 -19.99 -27.45 16.55
N TRP A 87 -19.22 -27.20 17.61
CA TRP A 87 -19.56 -26.17 18.61
C TRP A 87 -19.56 -24.75 18.01
N CYS A 88 -18.55 -24.38 17.22
CA CYS A 88 -18.51 -23.08 16.55
C CYS A 88 -19.74 -22.85 15.66
N ASP A 89 -20.05 -23.83 14.80
CA ASP A 89 -21.11 -23.72 13.82
C ASP A 89 -22.50 -23.77 14.49
N LYS A 90 -22.71 -24.65 15.47
CA LYS A 90 -24.02 -24.85 16.12
C LYS A 90 -24.30 -23.88 17.27
N ALA A 91 -23.34 -23.66 18.16
CA ALA A 91 -23.55 -22.86 19.37
C ALA A 91 -23.22 -21.37 19.14
N LEU A 92 -22.04 -21.08 18.57
CA LEU A 92 -21.59 -19.70 18.35
C LEU A 92 -22.19 -19.06 17.07
N LYS A 93 -22.68 -19.89 16.13
CA LYS A 93 -23.09 -19.44 14.78
C LYS A 93 -21.98 -18.68 14.05
N LYS A 94 -20.73 -19.06 14.29
CA LYS A 94 -19.52 -18.47 13.70
C LYS A 94 -18.70 -19.58 13.06
N THR A 95 -18.01 -19.28 11.96
CA THR A 95 -17.14 -20.28 11.34
C THR A 95 -15.97 -20.61 12.26
N HIS A 96 -15.61 -21.89 12.37
CA HIS A 96 -14.44 -22.30 13.15
C HIS A 96 -13.15 -21.58 12.73
N TRP A 97 -13.01 -21.22 11.44
CA TRP A 97 -11.90 -20.42 10.92
C TRP A 97 -11.83 -19.04 11.58
N TYR A 98 -12.96 -18.34 11.71
CA TYR A 98 -13.00 -17.05 12.38
C TYR A 98 -12.67 -17.19 13.87
N VAL A 99 -13.19 -18.22 14.55
CA VAL A 99 -12.89 -18.46 15.97
C VAL A 99 -11.41 -18.78 16.18
N ASN A 100 -10.80 -19.59 15.31
CA ASN A 100 -9.36 -19.85 15.35
C ASN A 100 -8.54 -18.56 15.16
N LYS A 101 -8.96 -17.64 14.29
CA LYS A 101 -8.30 -16.34 14.15
C LYS A 101 -8.35 -15.50 15.42
N LEU A 102 -9.47 -15.54 16.16
CA LEU A 102 -9.57 -14.87 17.46
C LEU A 102 -8.61 -15.50 18.48
N ILE A 103 -8.51 -16.83 18.51
CA ILE A 103 -7.56 -17.56 19.36
C ILE A 103 -6.13 -17.10 19.05
N ASP A 104 -5.77 -17.12 17.77
CA ASP A 104 -4.42 -16.74 17.32
C ASP A 104 -4.11 -15.28 17.67
N ALA A 105 -5.06 -14.37 17.47
CA ALA A 105 -4.89 -12.96 17.82
C ALA A 105 -4.75 -12.76 19.34
N ALA A 106 -5.52 -13.50 20.14
CA ALA A 106 -5.38 -13.45 21.60
C ALA A 106 -4.01 -13.94 22.05
N GLU A 107 -3.49 -15.04 21.49
CA GLU A 107 -2.15 -15.56 21.79
C GLU A 107 -1.05 -14.53 21.48
N ILE A 108 -1.15 -13.85 20.33
CA ILE A 108 -0.19 -12.78 19.98
C ILE A 108 -0.26 -11.63 20.99
N VAL A 109 -1.46 -11.12 21.28
CA VAL A 109 -1.62 -9.98 22.19
C VAL A 109 -1.16 -10.32 23.61
N THR A 110 -1.49 -11.50 24.15
CA THR A 110 -1.05 -11.89 25.49
C THR A 110 0.46 -12.11 25.55
N THR A 111 1.06 -12.61 24.47
CA THR A 111 2.53 -12.78 24.39
C THR A 111 3.23 -11.43 24.41
N LEU A 112 2.76 -10.45 23.62
CA LEU A 112 3.30 -9.09 23.61
C LEU A 112 3.07 -8.38 24.96
N LEU A 113 1.91 -8.59 25.56
CA LEU A 113 1.59 -8.06 26.90
C LEU A 113 2.57 -8.60 27.96
N HIS A 114 2.85 -9.90 27.96
CA HIS A 114 3.82 -10.51 28.88
C HIS A 114 5.27 -10.08 28.61
N ALA A 115 5.59 -9.70 27.37
CA ALA A 115 6.88 -9.09 27.02
C ALA A 115 7.01 -7.62 27.48
N GLY A 116 5.95 -7.02 28.02
CA GLY A 116 5.98 -5.68 28.60
C GLY A 116 5.67 -4.55 27.60
N PHE A 117 5.04 -4.84 26.47
CA PHE A 117 4.62 -3.80 25.53
C PHE A 117 3.38 -3.05 26.02
N ASP A 118 3.46 -1.72 26.04
CA ASP A 118 2.31 -0.84 26.32
C ASP A 118 1.42 -0.64 25.08
N VAL A 119 2.02 -0.68 23.88
CA VAL A 119 1.32 -0.54 22.61
C VAL A 119 1.01 -1.93 22.05
N LEU A 120 -0.26 -2.30 22.11
CA LEU A 120 -0.75 -3.61 21.66
C LEU A 120 -1.56 -3.48 20.36
N PRO A 121 -1.68 -4.58 19.58
CA PRO A 121 -2.62 -4.65 18.46
C PRO A 121 -4.05 -4.30 18.91
N THR A 122 -4.68 -3.35 18.23
CA THR A 122 -6.03 -2.85 18.52
C THR A 122 -7.12 -3.62 17.77
N CYS A 123 -6.78 -4.41 16.76
CA CYS A 123 -7.72 -5.29 16.08
C CYS A 123 -7.11 -6.64 15.66
N GLU A 124 -7.99 -7.64 15.50
CA GLU A 124 -7.60 -8.99 15.06
C GLU A 124 -6.84 -8.98 13.73
N ALA A 125 -7.19 -8.07 12.81
CA ALA A 125 -6.56 -7.99 11.50
C ALA A 125 -5.08 -7.61 11.55
N GLN A 126 -4.65 -6.81 12.55
CA GLN A 126 -3.23 -6.48 12.76
C GLN A 126 -2.44 -7.69 13.27
N CYS A 127 -3.08 -8.61 14.00
CA CYS A 127 -2.42 -9.79 14.54
C CYS A 127 -2.13 -10.85 13.46
N ARG A 128 -2.94 -10.93 12.40
CA ARG A 128 -2.81 -11.93 11.34
C ARG A 128 -1.40 -12.08 10.74
N PRO A 129 -0.72 -11.00 10.32
CA PRO A 129 0.66 -11.11 9.82
C PRO A 129 1.64 -11.61 10.88
N LEU A 130 1.42 -11.26 12.15
CA LEU A 130 2.29 -11.61 13.27
C LEU A 130 2.21 -13.08 13.68
N VAL A 131 1.10 -13.78 13.38
CA VAL A 131 0.92 -15.20 13.73
C VAL A 131 2.02 -16.10 13.16
N LYS A 132 2.63 -15.72 12.03
CA LYS A 132 3.70 -16.48 11.39
C LYS A 132 5.03 -16.43 12.14
N LEU A 133 5.27 -15.34 12.88
CA LEU A 133 6.48 -15.12 13.67
C LEU A 133 6.39 -15.79 15.05
N PHE A 134 5.21 -16.31 15.40
CA PHE A 134 4.99 -17.02 16.64
C PHE A 134 5.04 -18.54 16.41
N ASP A 135 6.09 -19.19 16.91
CA ASP A 135 6.19 -20.64 16.81
C ASP A 135 5.32 -21.31 17.89
N LYS A 136 4.12 -21.72 17.50
CA LYS A 136 3.17 -22.45 18.37
C LYS A 136 3.69 -23.80 18.87
N LYS A 137 4.69 -24.41 18.22
CA LYS A 137 5.21 -25.72 18.63
C LYS A 137 6.22 -25.58 19.76
N THR A 138 7.14 -24.62 19.61
CA THR A 138 8.23 -24.39 20.57
C THR A 138 7.82 -23.37 21.64
N GLY A 139 6.79 -22.57 21.39
CA GLY A 139 6.40 -21.45 22.24
C GLY A 139 7.40 -20.29 22.19
N SER A 140 8.31 -20.28 21.20
CA SER A 140 9.25 -19.18 21.01
C SER A 140 8.51 -17.99 20.38
N ALA A 141 8.73 -16.83 20.98
CA ALA A 141 8.15 -15.56 20.57
C ALA A 141 9.23 -14.50 20.31
N ASP A 142 10.50 -14.91 20.19
CA ASP A 142 11.63 -13.98 20.08
C ASP A 142 11.50 -13.14 18.80
N GLU A 143 11.26 -13.80 17.65
CA GLU A 143 11.02 -13.14 16.36
C GLU A 143 9.79 -12.21 16.37
N LEU A 144 8.73 -12.60 17.09
CA LEU A 144 7.53 -11.79 17.26
C LEU A 144 7.82 -10.52 18.07
N ILE A 145 8.55 -10.67 19.18
CA ILE A 145 8.88 -9.58 20.10
C ILE A 145 9.81 -8.58 19.42
N GLU A 146 10.84 -9.07 18.72
CA GLU A 146 11.78 -8.23 17.96
C GLU A 146 11.04 -7.44 16.86
N ALA A 147 10.26 -8.13 16.02
CA ALA A 147 9.52 -7.47 14.95
C ALA A 147 8.50 -6.45 15.49
N TRP A 148 7.80 -6.77 16.59
CA TRP A 148 6.85 -5.83 17.19
C TRP A 148 7.55 -4.62 17.82
N HIS A 149 8.71 -4.82 18.45
CA HIS A 149 9.53 -3.74 18.98
C HIS A 149 9.89 -2.75 17.87
N GLU A 150 10.44 -3.23 16.76
CA GLU A 150 10.83 -2.39 15.63
C GLU A 150 9.64 -1.66 15.00
N ILE A 151 8.47 -2.32 14.89
CA ILE A 151 7.22 -1.70 14.42
C ILE A 151 6.81 -0.55 15.34
N THR A 152 6.87 -0.74 16.66
CA THR A 152 6.48 0.29 17.64
C THR A 152 7.46 1.46 17.70
N GLU A 153 8.74 1.25 17.39
CA GLU A 153 9.72 2.34 17.29
C GLU A 153 9.58 3.13 15.98
N THR A 154 9.28 2.43 14.88
CA THR A 154 9.21 3.03 13.54
C THR A 154 7.88 3.75 13.28
N ILE A 155 6.78 3.17 13.76
CA ILE A 155 5.42 3.63 13.44
C ILE A 155 4.73 4.11 14.72
N PRO A 156 4.24 5.36 14.77
CA PRO A 156 3.48 5.83 15.92
C PRO A 156 2.20 5.01 16.07
N ALA A 157 1.79 4.75 17.32
CA ALA A 157 0.70 3.84 17.67
C ALA A 157 -0.61 4.04 16.88
N GLN A 158 -0.95 5.29 16.57
CA GLN A 158 -2.19 5.65 15.85
C GLN A 158 -2.20 5.23 14.37
N HIS A 159 -1.03 4.96 13.79
CA HIS A 159 -0.87 4.61 12.38
C HIS A 159 -0.47 3.16 12.16
N ILE A 160 -0.47 2.34 13.21
CA ILE A 160 -0.23 0.90 13.09
C ILE A 160 -1.44 0.28 12.39
N THR A 161 -1.28 -0.03 11.09
CA THR A 161 -2.33 -0.67 10.28
C THR A 161 -1.82 -1.99 9.76
N THR A 162 -2.73 -2.91 9.43
CA THR A 162 -2.36 -4.22 8.85
C THR A 162 -1.47 -4.07 7.61
N ASN A 163 -1.72 -3.08 6.75
CA ASN A 163 -0.92 -2.87 5.55
C ASN A 163 0.52 -2.47 5.88
N ARG A 164 0.71 -1.55 6.83
CA ARG A 164 2.06 -1.14 7.25
C ARG A 164 2.82 -2.26 7.96
N ILE A 165 2.12 -3.09 8.75
CA ILE A 165 2.75 -4.29 9.34
C ILE A 165 3.21 -5.24 8.24
N ASN A 166 2.40 -5.50 7.21
CA ASN A 166 2.81 -6.36 6.09
C ASN A 166 3.95 -5.74 5.26
N GLU A 167 3.95 -4.42 5.08
CA GLU A 167 5.04 -3.69 4.41
C GLU A 167 6.36 -3.86 5.18
N TYR A 168 6.31 -3.71 6.51
CA TYR A 168 7.46 -3.91 7.38
C TYR A 168 8.01 -5.34 7.31
N LEU A 169 7.12 -6.34 7.35
CA LEU A 169 7.50 -7.75 7.28
C LEU A 169 7.89 -8.21 5.87
N GLY A 170 7.92 -7.32 4.88
CA GLY A 170 8.23 -7.65 3.49
C GLY A 170 7.17 -8.56 2.82
N GLU A 171 6.00 -8.73 3.44
CA GLU A 171 4.90 -9.56 2.95
C GLU A 171 3.89 -8.74 2.13
N LEU A 172 4.38 -7.81 1.31
CA LEU A 172 3.51 -7.16 0.33
C LEU A 172 2.94 -8.24 -0.59
N LYS A 173 1.66 -8.57 -0.39
CA LYS A 173 0.89 -9.18 -1.46
C LYS A 173 1.06 -8.25 -2.67
N PRO A 174 1.37 -8.79 -3.86
CA PRO A 174 1.41 -7.95 -5.06
C PRO A 174 0.11 -7.14 -5.10
N PRO A 175 0.18 -5.84 -5.42
CA PRO A 175 -0.99 -4.98 -5.42
C PRO A 175 -2.10 -5.70 -6.17
N ALA A 176 -3.27 -5.83 -5.53
CA ALA A 176 -4.39 -6.52 -6.13
C ALA A 176 -4.64 -5.93 -7.53
N LYS A 177 -4.74 -6.78 -8.56
CA LYS A 177 -4.98 -6.34 -9.94
C LYS A 177 -6.06 -5.25 -9.95
N GLN A 178 -5.69 -4.04 -10.31
CA GLN A 178 -6.63 -2.93 -10.37
C GLN A 178 -7.58 -3.18 -11.54
N ARG A 179 -8.88 -3.22 -11.27
CA ARG A 179 -9.89 -3.38 -12.32
C ARG A 179 -10.13 -2.04 -13.00
N ILE A 180 -9.51 -1.83 -14.15
CA ILE A 180 -9.71 -0.63 -14.98
C ILE A 180 -10.92 -0.87 -15.89
N SER A 181 -11.85 0.08 -15.93
CA SER A 181 -12.97 0.05 -16.87
C SER A 181 -12.59 0.78 -18.15
N LEU A 182 -12.24 0.02 -19.19
CA LEU A 182 -11.95 0.58 -20.51
C LEU A 182 -13.22 0.62 -21.39
N PRO A 183 -13.42 1.67 -22.20
CA PRO A 183 -14.44 1.65 -23.24
C PRO A 183 -14.25 0.45 -24.17
N LYS A 184 -15.35 -0.19 -24.57
CA LYS A 184 -15.33 -1.44 -25.36
C LYS A 184 -14.50 -1.31 -26.64
N GLU A 185 -14.63 -0.19 -27.35
CA GLU A 185 -13.89 0.07 -28.59
C GLU A 185 -12.37 0.13 -28.39
N LEU A 186 -11.93 0.65 -27.24
CA LEU A 186 -10.51 0.75 -26.92
C LEU A 186 -9.94 -0.62 -26.55
N TYR A 187 -10.69 -1.41 -25.79
CA TYR A 187 -10.31 -2.77 -25.45
C TYR A 187 -10.20 -3.66 -26.70
N GLU A 188 -11.14 -3.57 -27.64
CA GLU A 188 -11.08 -4.32 -28.90
C GLU A 188 -9.86 -3.96 -29.76
N LYS A 189 -9.41 -2.69 -29.72
CA LYS A 189 -8.17 -2.27 -30.41
C LYS A 189 -6.94 -2.88 -29.76
N LEU A 190 -6.86 -2.84 -28.42
CA LEU A 190 -5.77 -3.45 -27.66
C LEU A 190 -5.72 -4.96 -27.87
N ASP A 191 -6.87 -5.64 -27.87
CA ASP A 191 -6.99 -7.08 -28.10
C ASP A 191 -6.49 -7.48 -29.50
N ARG A 192 -6.85 -6.72 -30.55
CA ARG A 192 -6.30 -6.96 -31.90
C ARG A 192 -4.80 -6.77 -31.96
N GLN A 193 -4.27 -5.75 -31.30
CA GLN A 193 -2.82 -5.50 -31.24
C GLN A 193 -2.10 -6.61 -30.48
N ALA A 194 -2.66 -7.06 -29.36
CA ALA A 194 -2.12 -8.14 -28.55
C ALA A 194 -2.09 -9.45 -29.36
N GLN A 195 -3.20 -9.80 -30.03
CA GLN A 195 -3.28 -10.98 -30.90
C GLN A 195 -2.30 -10.92 -32.07
N SER A 196 -2.09 -9.75 -32.67
CA SER A 196 -1.12 -9.58 -33.76
C SER A 196 0.32 -9.84 -33.33
N LYS A 197 0.63 -9.60 -32.05
CA LYS A 197 1.95 -9.85 -31.44
C LYS A 197 2.01 -11.21 -30.71
N GLY A 198 0.92 -11.98 -30.69
CA GLY A 198 0.84 -13.25 -29.95
C GLY A 198 0.89 -13.09 -28.42
N LEU A 199 0.56 -11.91 -27.90
CA LEU A 199 0.58 -11.54 -26.49
C LEU A 199 -0.84 -11.44 -25.93
N THR A 200 -0.97 -11.49 -24.61
CA THR A 200 -2.17 -11.06 -23.90
C THR A 200 -2.24 -9.53 -23.83
N VAL A 201 -3.43 -8.97 -23.58
CA VAL A 201 -3.59 -7.50 -23.44
C VAL A 201 -2.75 -6.96 -22.28
N GLU A 202 -2.55 -7.76 -21.23
CA GLU A 202 -1.75 -7.40 -20.06
C GLU A 202 -0.25 -7.35 -20.41
N GLU A 203 0.27 -8.36 -21.11
CA GLU A 203 1.67 -8.38 -21.59
C GLU A 203 1.94 -7.31 -22.65
N LEU A 204 0.95 -6.97 -23.49
CA LEU A 204 1.06 -5.86 -24.42
C LEU A 204 1.22 -4.53 -23.68
N LEU A 205 0.45 -4.30 -22.61
CA LEU A 205 0.56 -3.09 -21.80
C LEU A 205 1.92 -3.03 -21.07
N GLU A 206 2.44 -4.17 -20.65
CA GLU A 206 3.76 -4.28 -20.04
C GLU A 206 4.87 -3.91 -21.05
N SER A 207 4.75 -4.37 -22.30
CA SER A 207 5.70 -3.99 -23.36
C SER A 207 5.73 -2.49 -23.64
N PHE A 208 4.59 -1.79 -23.53
CA PHE A 208 4.56 -0.33 -23.68
C PHE A 208 5.14 0.41 -22.47
N ALA A 209 5.08 -0.19 -21.27
CA ALA A 209 5.68 0.40 -20.08
C ALA A 209 7.21 0.25 -20.07
N GLU A 210 7.74 -0.86 -20.63
CA GLU A 210 9.18 -1.11 -20.75
C GLU A 210 9.85 -0.27 -21.87
N GLU A 211 9.12 0.04 -22.94
CA GLU A 211 9.61 0.90 -24.04
C GLU A 211 9.81 2.38 -23.62
N GLU A 212 9.31 2.80 -22.44
CA GLU A 212 9.36 4.18 -21.94
C GLU A 212 10.52 4.49 -20.97
N GLU A 213 11.44 3.55 -20.66
CA GLU A 213 12.72 3.98 -20.09
C GLU A 213 13.51 4.70 -21.18
N PRO A 214 13.76 6.02 -21.09
CA PRO A 214 14.58 6.70 -22.06
C PRO A 214 16.00 6.14 -21.92
N SER A 215 16.36 5.21 -22.82
CA SER A 215 17.74 4.79 -22.99
C SER A 215 18.56 6.07 -23.11
N GLU A 216 19.57 6.23 -22.25
CA GLU A 216 20.56 7.30 -22.37
C GLU A 216 20.94 7.42 -23.85
N VAL A 217 20.57 8.55 -24.46
CA VAL A 217 20.89 8.81 -25.86
C VAL A 217 22.41 8.65 -25.95
N GLU A 218 22.87 7.68 -26.75
CA GLU A 218 24.30 7.45 -26.96
C GLU A 218 24.99 8.81 -27.18
N PRO A 219 26.11 9.11 -26.48
CA PRO A 219 26.69 10.45 -26.46
C PRO A 219 27.02 10.98 -27.87
N GLU A 220 27.28 10.07 -28.82
CA GLU A 220 27.51 10.37 -30.23
C GLU A 220 26.29 11.03 -30.91
N LYS A 221 25.06 10.57 -30.64
CA LYS A 221 23.83 11.19 -31.18
C LYS A 221 23.53 12.53 -30.52
N GLN A 222 23.96 12.69 -29.26
CA GLN A 222 23.79 13.94 -28.52
C GLN A 222 24.72 15.04 -29.06
N GLU A 223 25.93 14.69 -29.49
CA GLU A 223 26.84 15.60 -30.19
C GLU A 223 26.33 15.99 -31.58
N GLU A 224 25.73 15.06 -32.33
CA GLU A 224 25.10 15.38 -33.61
C GLU A 224 23.92 16.33 -33.45
N TRP A 225 23.05 16.10 -32.46
CA TRP A 225 21.94 17.01 -32.18
C TRP A 225 22.40 18.38 -31.71
N GLN A 226 23.48 18.44 -30.92
CA GLN A 226 24.05 19.73 -30.53
C GLN A 226 24.60 20.50 -31.73
N LYS A 227 25.24 19.81 -32.69
CA LYS A 227 25.70 20.45 -33.94
C LYS A 227 24.54 20.94 -34.79
N ASP A 228 23.48 20.15 -34.94
CA ASP A 228 22.31 20.53 -35.73
C ASP A 228 21.54 21.70 -35.09
N VAL A 229 21.37 21.69 -33.76
CA VAL A 229 20.76 22.81 -33.02
C VAL A 229 21.62 24.07 -33.15
N GLN A 230 22.94 23.94 -33.05
CA GLN A 230 23.84 25.09 -33.16
C GLN A 230 23.88 25.66 -34.60
N ALA A 231 23.75 24.82 -35.62
CA ALA A 231 23.60 25.25 -37.01
C ALA A 231 22.29 26.01 -37.25
N LEU A 232 21.18 25.55 -36.64
CA LEU A 232 19.88 26.24 -36.74
C LEU A 232 19.90 27.60 -36.05
N VAL A 233 20.54 27.72 -34.88
CA VAL A 233 20.69 29.02 -34.18
C VAL A 233 21.51 30.00 -35.04
N GLN A 234 22.61 29.54 -35.64
CA GLN A 234 23.41 30.39 -36.53
C GLN A 234 22.64 30.85 -37.78
N GLN A 235 21.79 29.98 -38.34
CA GLN A 235 20.92 30.37 -39.45
C GLN A 235 19.89 31.42 -39.01
N GLN A 236 19.34 31.30 -37.81
CA GLN A 236 18.37 32.25 -37.29
C GLN A 236 18.99 33.61 -37.01
N ASP A 237 20.18 33.65 -36.41
CA ASP A 237 20.93 34.90 -36.19
C ASP A 237 21.26 35.62 -37.51
N LEU A 238 21.57 34.86 -38.57
CA LEU A 238 21.81 35.42 -39.92
C LEU A 238 20.54 36.02 -40.52
N VAL A 239 19.40 35.36 -40.36
CA VAL A 239 18.10 35.87 -40.84
C VAL A 239 17.74 37.16 -40.10
N GLU A 240 17.88 37.17 -38.77
CA GLU A 240 17.61 38.37 -37.95
C GLU A 240 18.54 39.54 -38.32
N ALA A 241 19.83 39.27 -38.60
CA ALA A 241 20.76 40.29 -39.06
C ALA A 241 20.36 40.86 -40.43
N ILE A 242 19.89 40.03 -41.35
CA ILE A 242 19.38 40.47 -42.67
C ILE A 242 18.13 41.31 -42.50
N GLU A 243 17.18 40.88 -41.67
CA GLU A 243 15.95 41.64 -41.40
C GLU A 243 16.26 43.00 -40.76
N HIS A 244 17.22 43.04 -39.83
CA HIS A 244 17.70 44.28 -39.23
C HIS A 244 18.39 45.20 -40.26
N GLU A 245 19.24 44.67 -41.14
CA GLU A 245 19.88 45.46 -42.20
C GLU A 245 18.88 45.94 -43.25
N MET A 246 17.86 45.14 -43.56
CA MET A 246 16.76 45.51 -44.46
C MET A 246 15.82 46.56 -43.86
N THR A 247 15.63 46.58 -42.55
CA THR A 247 14.78 47.57 -41.85
C THR A 247 15.48 48.92 -41.66
N LEU A 248 16.81 48.95 -41.56
CA LEU A 248 17.61 50.19 -41.54
C LEU A 248 17.67 50.91 -42.90
N LEU A 249 17.28 50.24 -43.99
CA LEU A 249 17.22 50.82 -45.33
C LEU A 249 15.87 51.54 -45.56
N GLU A 250 15.78 52.79 -45.11
CA GLU A 250 14.68 53.72 -45.46
C GLU A 250 14.44 53.83 -46.98
N PRO A 251 13.21 54.18 -47.44
CA PRO A 251 12.80 54.03 -48.83
C PRO A 251 13.48 55.04 -49.77
N ARG A 252 14.66 54.69 -50.28
CA ARG A 252 15.31 55.39 -51.40
C ARG A 252 15.39 54.50 -52.64
N LYS A 253 14.98 55.10 -53.75
CA LYS A 253 14.96 54.66 -55.16
C LYS A 253 15.23 53.16 -55.42
N THR A 254 14.22 52.48 -55.97
CA THR A 254 14.15 51.05 -56.34
C THR A 254 15.38 50.45 -57.02
N SER A 255 16.18 51.25 -57.74
CA SER A 255 17.44 50.85 -58.39
C SER A 255 18.56 50.46 -57.42
N GLU A 256 18.65 51.12 -56.25
CA GLU A 256 19.70 50.81 -55.25
C GLU A 256 19.31 49.60 -54.39
N ARG A 257 18.02 49.39 -54.13
CA ARG A 257 17.50 48.19 -53.45
C ARG A 257 17.92 46.90 -54.16
N VAL A 258 17.81 46.86 -55.49
CA VAL A 258 18.19 45.67 -56.27
C VAL A 258 19.70 45.43 -56.18
N LYS A 259 20.52 46.48 -56.19
CA LYS A 259 21.99 46.35 -56.07
C LYS A 259 22.42 45.88 -54.69
N VAL A 260 21.83 46.41 -53.62
CA VAL A 260 22.15 46.02 -52.24
C VAL A 260 21.64 44.61 -51.96
N ALA A 261 20.39 44.29 -52.32
CA ALA A 261 19.85 42.94 -52.19
C ALA A 261 20.68 41.91 -52.98
N TRP A 262 21.10 42.24 -54.20
CA TRP A 262 21.99 41.39 -54.98
C TRP A 262 23.38 41.26 -54.34
N SER A 263 23.94 42.33 -53.77
CA SER A 263 25.19 42.31 -53.00
C SER A 263 25.10 41.40 -51.77
N VAL A 264 24.01 41.48 -51.01
CA VAL A 264 23.78 40.67 -49.81
C VAL A 264 23.58 39.21 -50.19
N LEU A 265 22.73 38.93 -51.19
CA LEU A 265 22.54 37.58 -51.73
C LEU A 265 23.85 36.96 -52.25
N ASN A 266 24.70 37.73 -52.92
CA ASN A 266 25.97 37.23 -53.44
C ASN A 266 26.99 36.96 -52.31
N ARG A 267 26.96 37.77 -51.24
CA ARG A 267 27.79 37.56 -50.04
C ARG A 267 27.36 36.31 -49.27
N LEU A 268 26.05 36.12 -49.11
CA LEU A 268 25.46 34.92 -48.49
C LEU A 268 25.73 33.66 -49.31
N ARG A 269 25.61 33.75 -50.64
CA ARG A 269 25.96 32.65 -51.54
C ARG A 269 27.43 32.23 -51.37
N CYS A 270 28.36 33.18 -51.20
CA CYS A 270 29.76 32.85 -50.92
C CYS A 270 29.97 32.22 -49.53
N GLN A 271 29.24 32.67 -48.50
CA GLN A 271 29.36 32.11 -47.14
C GLN A 271 28.76 30.70 -47.04
N MET A 272 27.60 30.45 -47.65
CA MET A 272 27.00 29.11 -47.69
C MET A 272 27.83 28.12 -48.54
N PHE A 273 28.47 28.58 -49.62
CA PHE A 273 29.33 27.70 -50.44
C PHE A 273 30.61 27.28 -49.70
N ASN A 274 31.13 28.14 -48.81
CA ASN A 274 32.29 27.80 -47.97
C ASN A 274 31.93 26.87 -46.80
N ALA A 275 30.69 26.94 -46.28
CA ALA A 275 30.22 26.08 -45.19
C ALA A 275 29.96 24.62 -45.63
N VAL A 276 29.63 24.38 -46.90
CA VAL A 276 29.35 23.03 -47.46
C VAL A 276 30.64 22.35 -47.96
N GLY A 277 31.76 23.07 -48.10
CA GLY A 277 33.04 22.54 -48.60
C GLY A 277 34.00 21.96 -47.56
N THR A 278 33.61 21.95 -46.28
CA THR A 278 34.44 21.44 -45.16
C THR A 278 33.67 20.42 -44.31
N SER A 279 33.14 19.38 -44.95
CA SER A 279 32.76 18.11 -44.33
C SER A 279 33.42 16.97 -45.07
#